data_AF-A0A660PWL2-F1
#
_entry.id   AF-A0A660PWL2-F1
#
_cell.length_a   1.000
_cell.length_b   1.000
_cell.length_c   1.000
_cell.angle_alpha   90.00
_cell.angle_beta   90.00
_cell.angle_gamma   90.00
#
_symmetry.space_group_name_H-M   'P 1'
#
loop_
_entity.id
_entity.type
_entity.pdbx_description
1 polymer ?
#
loop_
_entity_poly.entity_id
_entity_poly.type
_entity_poly.pdbx_seq_one_letter_code
_entity_poly.pdbx_strand_id
1 'polypeptide(L)'
;FFLGGGNLLRIHVGKLATRKKDWGYSAVTVGGFMFMLVIGLFKIGNPGGIAAAVDIEGSWFKVMFDHVINPLQSTMYSLLAFFVASASYRAFRAKNREATLLLIAAFIILLGRTPLGVMLTSWIPDWFSIAQIPNLAIWIMNSPNLAGQRAIMIGISLGVIATSLRLILGVERSYLGGDRE
;
A
#
# COMPACT_ATOMS: atom_id res chain seq x y z
N PHE A 1 -4.74 -13.93 8.38
CA PHE A 1 -3.50 -14.70 8.62
C PHE A 1 -3.56 -16.10 8.02
N PHE A 2 -4.47 -16.98 8.48
CA PHE A 2 -4.61 -18.36 7.98
C PHE A 2 -4.86 -18.48 6.47
N LEU A 3 -5.72 -17.61 5.91
CA LEU A 3 -6.00 -17.59 4.46
C LEU A 3 -4.76 -17.23 3.62
N GLY A 4 -3.89 -16.34 4.13
CA GLY A 4 -2.66 -15.93 3.46
C GLY A 4 -1.60 -17.04 3.46
N GLY A 5 -1.33 -17.62 4.63
CA GLY A 5 -0.39 -18.74 4.76
C GLY A 5 -0.86 -19.99 4.00
N GLY A 6 -2.16 -20.30 4.08
CA GLY A 6 -2.77 -21.41 3.33
C GLY A 6 -2.67 -21.23 1.81
N ASN A 7 -2.90 -20.02 1.29
CA ASN A 7 -2.76 -19.74 -0.13
C ASN A 7 -1.30 -19.87 -0.61
N LEU A 8 -0.34 -19.36 0.17
CA LEU A 8 1.09 -19.49 -0.11
C LEU A 8 1.49 -20.97 -0.19
N LEU A 9 1.13 -21.77 0.82
CA LEU A 9 1.42 -23.21 0.82
C LEU A 9 0.77 -23.91 -0.37
N ARG A 10 -0.51 -23.64 -0.67
CA ARG A 10 -1.21 -24.26 -1.80
C ARG A 10 -0.49 -24.03 -3.13
N ILE A 11 -0.06 -22.79 -3.39
CA ILE A 11 0.62 -22.42 -4.64
C ILE A 11 2.01 -23.07 -4.72
N HIS A 12 2.82 -22.92 -3.67
CA HIS A 12 4.21 -23.37 -3.71
C HIS A 12 4.37 -24.89 -3.56
N VAL A 13 3.52 -25.55 -2.77
CA VAL A 13 3.49 -27.02 -2.68
C VAL A 13 3.03 -27.63 -4.00
N GLY A 14 2.00 -27.06 -4.65
CA GLY A 14 1.57 -27.50 -5.98
C GLY A 14 2.68 -27.35 -7.04
N LYS A 15 3.44 -26.26 -6.97
CA LYS A 15 4.59 -26.01 -7.86
C LYS A 15 5.75 -27.00 -7.60
N LEU A 16 5.97 -27.38 -6.35
CA LEU A 16 6.99 -28.36 -5.95
C LEU A 16 6.61 -29.78 -6.39
N ALA A 17 5.35 -30.17 -6.18
CA ALA A 17 4.83 -31.49 -6.58
C ALA A 17 4.89 -31.71 -8.09
N THR A 18 4.62 -30.67 -8.88
CA THR A 18 4.62 -30.72 -10.35
C THR A 18 5.97 -30.36 -10.97
N ARG A 19 7.02 -30.08 -10.16
CA ARG A 19 8.37 -29.66 -10.60
C ARG A 19 8.39 -28.62 -11.73
N LYS A 20 7.48 -27.65 -11.67
CA LYS A 20 7.41 -26.58 -12.68
C LYS A 20 8.69 -25.73 -12.67
N LYS A 21 8.91 -24.96 -13.74
CA LYS A 21 10.01 -23.99 -13.84
C LYS A 21 10.11 -23.15 -12.56
N ASP A 22 11.32 -23.00 -12.02
CA ASP A 22 11.61 -22.27 -10.77
C ASP A 22 11.07 -22.94 -9.48
N TRP A 23 10.94 -24.28 -9.45
CA TRP A 23 10.52 -25.02 -8.26
C TRP A 23 11.51 -24.91 -7.09
N GLY A 24 12.81 -24.75 -7.37
CA GLY A 24 13.85 -24.63 -6.34
C GLY A 24 13.59 -23.47 -5.39
N TYR A 25 13.19 -22.31 -5.91
CA TYR A 25 12.80 -21.17 -5.07
C TYR A 25 11.57 -21.46 -4.20
N SER A 26 10.63 -22.26 -4.71
CA SER A 26 9.45 -22.65 -3.93
C SER A 26 9.79 -23.58 -2.78
N ALA A 27 10.81 -24.44 -2.93
CA ALA A 27 11.31 -25.25 -1.82
C ALA A 27 11.92 -24.37 -0.71
N VAL A 28 12.71 -23.35 -1.08
CA VAL A 28 13.27 -22.39 -0.12
C VAL A 28 12.16 -21.60 0.59
N THR A 29 11.13 -21.14 -0.14
CA THR A 29 10.00 -20.40 0.44
C THR A 29 9.22 -21.26 1.44
N VAL A 30 8.85 -22.49 1.07
CA VAL A 30 8.11 -23.39 1.95
C VAL A 30 8.96 -23.78 3.16
N GLY A 31 10.25 -24.10 2.95
CA GLY A 31 11.18 -24.43 4.03
C GLY A 31 11.36 -23.29 5.02
N GLY A 32 11.61 -22.07 4.54
CA GLY A 32 11.74 -20.88 5.37
C GLY A 32 10.45 -20.52 6.11
N PHE A 33 9.30 -20.65 5.44
CA PHE A 33 7.99 -20.47 6.08
C PHE A 33 7.77 -21.48 7.21
N MET A 34 8.01 -22.77 6.97
CA MET A 34 7.86 -23.81 7.99
C MET A 34 8.85 -23.62 9.14
N PHE A 35 10.08 -23.25 8.84
CA PHE A 35 11.12 -22.98 9.84
C PHE A 35 10.72 -21.83 10.77
N MET A 36 10.29 -20.69 10.22
CA MET A 36 9.84 -19.55 11.01
C MET A 36 8.55 -19.84 11.78
N LEU A 37 7.63 -20.61 11.19
CA LEU A 37 6.38 -21.03 11.84
C LEU A 37 6.65 -21.93 13.03
N VAL A 38 7.51 -22.94 12.88
CA VAL A 38 7.88 -23.87 13.97
C VAL A 38 8.57 -23.10 15.10
N ILE A 39 9.55 -22.24 14.80
CA ILE A 39 10.23 -21.44 15.81
C ILE A 39 9.25 -20.51 16.55
N GLY A 40 8.36 -19.83 15.83
CA GLY A 40 7.38 -18.92 16.42
C GLY A 40 6.31 -19.63 17.26
N LEU A 41 5.76 -20.74 16.75
CA LEU A 41 4.67 -21.49 17.39
C LEU A 41 5.13 -22.20 18.66
N PHE A 42 6.30 -22.84 18.60
CA PHE A 42 6.88 -23.56 19.74
C PHE A 42 7.81 -22.68 20.59
N LYS A 43 7.98 -21.39 20.23
CA LYS A 43 8.84 -20.42 20.92
C LYS A 43 10.26 -20.96 21.16
N ILE A 44 10.80 -21.65 20.17
CA ILE A 44 12.13 -22.28 20.25
C ILE A 44 13.18 -21.18 20.36
N GLY A 45 14.13 -21.33 21.29
CA GLY A 45 15.18 -20.33 21.51
C GLY A 45 14.65 -19.01 22.10
N ASN A 46 13.49 -19.03 22.78
CA ASN A 46 13.01 -17.90 23.56
C ASN A 46 13.64 -17.91 24.97
N PRO A 47 14.39 -16.87 25.38
CA PRO A 47 14.99 -16.79 26.72
C PRO A 47 13.97 -16.87 27.87
N GLY A 48 12.74 -16.41 27.65
CA GLY A 48 11.65 -16.48 28.63
C GLY A 48 10.85 -17.80 28.59
N GLY A 49 11.25 -18.76 27.74
CA GLY A 49 10.56 -20.03 27.55
C GLY A 49 9.19 -19.90 26.87
N ILE A 50 8.36 -20.94 26.99
CA ILE A 50 7.07 -21.05 26.29
C ILE A 50 6.02 -20.06 26.83
N ALA A 51 6.09 -19.66 28.10
CA ALA A 51 5.13 -18.74 28.69
C ALA A 51 5.33 -17.28 28.23
N ALA A 52 6.53 -16.93 27.79
CA ALA A 52 6.89 -15.55 27.48
C ALA A 52 6.50 -15.14 26.06
N ALA A 53 6.44 -13.83 25.78
CA ALA A 53 6.05 -13.32 24.47
C ALA A 53 7.04 -13.76 23.36
N VAL A 54 6.53 -13.96 22.14
CA VAL A 54 7.33 -14.51 21.02
C VAL A 54 8.41 -13.53 20.55
N ASP A 55 8.17 -12.24 20.74
CA ASP A 55 8.97 -11.09 20.28
C ASP A 55 9.90 -10.52 21.37
N ILE A 56 10.20 -11.30 22.41
CA ILE A 56 11.19 -10.92 23.42
C ILE A 56 12.57 -10.78 22.78
N GLU A 57 13.34 -9.81 23.28
CA GLU A 57 14.70 -9.58 22.85
C GLU A 57 15.58 -10.82 23.06
N GLY A 58 16.32 -11.19 22.01
CA GLY A 58 17.10 -12.43 21.99
C GLY A 58 16.33 -13.70 21.60
N SER A 59 15.00 -13.65 21.41
CA SER A 59 14.27 -14.80 20.87
C SER A 59 14.70 -15.08 19.43
N TRP A 60 14.81 -16.35 19.06
CA TRP A 60 15.17 -16.72 17.67
C TRP A 60 14.16 -16.19 16.65
N PHE A 61 12.87 -16.15 17.02
CA PHE A 61 11.84 -15.55 16.18
C PHE A 61 12.14 -14.08 15.89
N LYS A 62 12.47 -13.29 16.93
CA LYS A 62 12.80 -11.88 16.77
C LYS A 62 14.09 -11.68 16.00
N VAL A 63 15.13 -12.47 16.27
CA VAL A 63 16.39 -12.42 15.52
C VAL A 63 16.14 -12.64 14.03
N MET A 64 15.37 -13.67 13.67
CA MET A 64 14.99 -13.93 12.28
C MET A 64 14.15 -12.79 11.69
N PHE A 65 13.18 -12.27 12.43
CA PHE A 65 12.34 -11.17 11.98
C PHE A 65 13.19 -9.92 11.70
N ASP A 66 14.09 -9.56 12.61
CA ASP A 66 14.90 -8.35 12.52
C ASP A 66 15.99 -8.42 11.46
N HIS A 67 16.55 -9.61 11.20
CA HIS A 67 17.64 -9.79 10.24
C HIS A 67 17.18 -10.27 8.86
N VAL A 68 15.97 -10.82 8.74
CA VAL A 68 15.43 -11.32 7.46
C VAL A 68 14.25 -10.49 7.01
N ILE A 69 13.21 -10.34 7.83
CA ILE A 69 11.98 -9.67 7.41
C ILE A 69 12.15 -8.16 7.34
N ASN A 70 12.75 -7.53 8.35
CA ASN A 70 12.91 -6.07 8.37
C ASN A 70 13.75 -5.54 7.18
N PRO A 71 14.91 -6.13 6.82
CA PRO A 71 15.67 -5.67 5.66
C PRO A 71 14.93 -5.90 4.35
N LEU A 72 14.25 -7.05 4.18
CA LEU A 72 13.46 -7.32 2.98
C LEU A 72 12.31 -6.31 2.83
N GLN A 73 11.60 -5.98 3.91
CA GLN A 73 10.58 -4.93 3.88
C GLN A 73 11.18 -3.56 3.58
N SER A 74 12.33 -3.23 4.16
CA SER A 74 13.05 -1.98 3.88
C SER A 74 13.43 -1.86 2.41
N THR A 75 13.93 -2.94 1.78
CA THR A 75 14.23 -2.93 0.33
C THR A 75 12.97 -2.73 -0.51
N MET A 76 11.86 -3.36 -0.14
CA MET A 76 10.59 -3.17 -0.85
C MET A 76 10.10 -1.72 -0.74
N TYR A 77 10.16 -1.13 0.45
CA TYR A 77 9.79 0.28 0.65
C TYR A 77 10.76 1.25 -0.02
N SER A 78 12.06 0.94 -0.03
CA SER A 78 13.08 1.72 -0.74
C SER A 78 12.82 1.72 -2.25
N LEU A 79 12.56 0.56 -2.83
CA LEU A 79 12.17 0.45 -4.25
C LEU A 79 10.88 1.19 -4.54
N LEU A 80 9.86 1.04 -3.69
CA LEU A 80 8.61 1.77 -3.82
C LEU A 80 8.86 3.28 -3.78
N ALA A 81 9.61 3.78 -2.81
CA ALA A 81 9.95 5.19 -2.69
C ALA A 81 10.71 5.69 -3.94
N PHE A 82 11.69 4.93 -4.43
CA PHE A 82 12.45 5.26 -5.63
C PHE A 82 11.56 5.30 -6.88
N PHE A 83 10.72 4.29 -7.10
CA PHE A 83 9.84 4.23 -8.26
C PHE A 83 8.74 5.29 -8.22
N VAL A 84 8.16 5.54 -7.04
CA VAL A 84 7.20 6.64 -6.85
C VAL A 84 7.88 7.97 -7.14
N ALA A 85 9.06 8.23 -6.57
CA ALA A 85 9.80 9.46 -6.82
C ALA A 85 10.15 9.63 -8.31
N SER A 86 10.61 8.58 -9.01
CA SER A 86 10.94 8.63 -10.43
C SER A 86 9.72 8.82 -11.33
N ALA A 87 8.62 8.10 -11.05
CA ALA A 87 7.36 8.25 -11.77
C ALA A 87 6.77 9.65 -11.55
N SER A 88 6.76 10.13 -10.30
CA SER A 88 6.33 11.48 -9.93
C SER A 88 7.22 12.53 -10.59
N TYR A 89 8.55 12.40 -10.59
CA TYR A 89 9.44 13.35 -11.27
C TYR A 89 9.15 13.40 -12.78
N ARG A 90 8.97 12.25 -13.43
CA ARG A 90 8.63 12.18 -14.86
C ARG A 90 7.23 12.75 -15.16
N ALA A 91 6.27 12.56 -14.26
CA ALA A 91 4.90 13.06 -14.39
C ALA A 91 4.76 14.56 -14.03
N PHE A 92 5.57 15.06 -13.08
CA PHE A 92 5.58 16.43 -12.59
C PHE A 92 6.65 17.32 -13.24
N ARG A 93 7.53 16.79 -14.11
CA ARG A 93 8.43 17.60 -14.94
C ARG A 93 7.56 18.62 -15.67
N ALA A 94 7.56 19.86 -15.14
CA ALA A 94 6.54 20.87 -15.37
C ALA A 94 6.34 21.11 -16.86
N LYS A 95 5.31 20.45 -17.41
CA LYS A 95 4.97 20.53 -18.82
C LYS A 95 3.78 21.47 -19.06
N ASN A 96 2.98 21.72 -18.02
CA ASN A 96 1.76 22.53 -18.08
C ASN A 96 1.49 23.26 -16.75
N ARG A 97 0.63 24.29 -16.78
CA ARG A 97 0.31 25.13 -15.61
C ARG A 97 -0.43 24.35 -14.53
N GLU A 98 -1.23 23.37 -14.93
CA GLU A 98 -2.03 22.53 -14.04
C GLU A 98 -1.15 21.62 -13.17
N ALA A 99 -0.12 20.97 -13.73
CA ALA A 99 0.80 20.13 -12.95
C ALA A 99 1.58 20.96 -11.93
N THR A 100 1.94 22.21 -12.23
CA THR A 100 2.61 23.10 -11.29
C THR A 100 1.70 23.46 -10.10
N LEU A 101 0.41 23.73 -10.35
CA LEU A 101 -0.55 23.99 -9.28
C LEU A 101 -0.72 22.76 -8.38
N LEU A 102 -0.81 21.57 -8.97
CA LEU A 102 -0.89 20.32 -8.21
C LEU A 102 0.39 20.05 -7.41
N LEU A 103 1.56 20.34 -7.98
CA LEU A 103 2.85 20.18 -7.30
C LEU A 103 2.95 21.10 -6.08
N ILE A 104 2.56 22.37 -6.23
CA ILE A 104 2.54 23.34 -5.12
C ILE A 104 1.57 22.88 -4.03
N ALA A 105 0.36 22.45 -4.40
CA ALA A 105 -0.62 21.94 -3.46
C ALA A 105 -0.11 20.70 -2.70
N ALA A 106 0.51 19.75 -3.40
CA ALA A 106 1.11 18.56 -2.79
C ALA A 106 2.25 18.91 -1.83
N PHE A 107 3.10 19.87 -2.20
CA PHE A 107 4.19 20.34 -1.36
C PHE A 107 3.67 20.99 -0.05
N ILE A 108 2.65 21.84 -0.14
CA ILE A 108 2.00 22.45 1.03
C ILE A 108 1.39 21.38 1.95
N ILE A 109 0.69 20.39 1.38
CA ILE A 109 0.09 19.29 2.15
C ILE A 109 1.17 18.48 2.86
N LEU A 110 2.24 18.11 2.16
CA LEU A 110 3.33 17.31 2.73
C LEU A 110 3.99 18.06 3.89
N LEU A 111 4.31 19.34 3.72
CA LEU A 111 4.86 20.16 4.80
C LEU A 111 3.89 20.32 5.97
N GLY A 112 2.61 20.56 5.71
CA GLY A 112 1.58 20.74 6.75
C GLY A 112 1.30 19.48 7.58
N ARG A 113 1.63 18.30 7.06
CA ARG A 113 1.52 17.02 7.77
C ARG A 113 2.80 16.60 8.51
N THR A 114 3.87 17.37 8.38
CA THR A 114 5.15 17.13 9.08
C THR A 114 5.37 18.17 10.19
N PRO A 115 6.15 17.84 11.24
CA PRO A 115 6.50 18.80 12.28
C PRO A 115 7.19 20.07 11.76
N LEU A 116 7.85 19.97 10.59
CA LEU A 116 8.51 21.11 9.92
C LEU A 116 7.53 22.22 9.54
N GLY A 117 6.30 21.88 9.16
CA GLY A 117 5.28 22.87 8.79
C GLY A 117 4.93 23.81 9.95
N VAL A 118 4.88 23.26 11.17
CA VAL A 118 4.62 24.04 12.39
C VAL A 118 5.83 24.90 12.75
N MET A 119 7.03 24.32 12.73
CA MET A 119 8.27 25.04 13.08
C MET A 119 8.54 26.23 12.15
N LEU A 120 8.22 26.10 10.86
CA LEU A 120 8.45 27.16 9.87
C LEU A 120 7.41 28.29 9.93
N THR A 121 6.20 28.01 10.44
CA THR A 121 5.09 28.98 10.40
C THR A 121 4.53 29.37 11.77
N SER A 122 5.19 28.94 12.84
CA SER A 122 4.82 29.31 14.21
C SER A 122 4.98 30.81 14.50
N TRP A 123 5.74 31.55 13.70
CA TRP A 123 5.86 33.01 13.81
C TRP A 123 4.64 33.76 13.26
N ILE A 124 3.73 33.08 12.56
CA ILE A 124 2.58 33.74 11.91
C ILE A 124 1.53 34.04 12.98
N PRO A 125 1.09 35.32 13.12
CA PRO A 125 0.07 35.70 14.10
C PRO A 125 -1.26 34.95 13.93
N ASP A 126 -1.96 34.71 15.03
CA ASP A 126 -3.22 33.95 15.04
C ASP A 126 -4.34 34.56 14.18
N TRP A 127 -4.36 35.89 14.03
CA TRP A 127 -5.31 36.59 13.14
C TRP A 127 -5.10 36.25 11.67
N PHE A 128 -3.91 35.76 11.29
CA PHE A 128 -3.58 35.25 9.96
C PHE A 128 -3.24 33.75 9.99
N SER A 129 -3.86 33.01 10.92
CA SER A 129 -3.69 31.57 11.09
C SER A 129 -3.94 30.77 9.81
N ILE A 130 -4.74 31.28 8.87
CA ILE A 130 -4.96 30.61 7.58
C ILE A 130 -3.68 30.44 6.77
N ALA A 131 -2.68 31.31 6.92
CA ALA A 131 -1.40 31.18 6.20
C ALA A 131 -0.39 30.26 6.89
N GLN A 132 -0.69 29.76 8.09
CA GLN A 132 0.10 28.69 8.68
C GLN A 132 -0.01 27.45 7.78
N ILE A 133 1.13 26.88 7.42
CA ILE A 133 1.20 25.76 6.48
C ILE A 133 0.30 24.57 6.90
N PRO A 134 0.18 24.20 8.20
CA PRO A 134 -0.79 23.20 8.64
C PRO A 134 -2.25 23.56 8.33
N ASN A 135 -2.65 24.81 8.55
CA ASN A 135 -4.03 25.27 8.31
C ASN A 135 -4.34 25.37 6.81
N LEU A 136 -3.38 25.81 6.00
CA LEU A 136 -3.51 25.74 4.54
C LEU A 136 -3.70 24.31 4.05
N ALA A 137 -2.93 23.35 4.57
CA ALA A 137 -3.06 21.94 4.20
C ALA A 137 -4.46 21.39 4.56
N ILE A 138 -4.99 21.75 5.74
CA ILE A 138 -6.35 21.40 6.16
C ILE A 138 -7.39 22.00 5.22
N TRP A 139 -7.26 23.30 4.88
CA TRP A 139 -8.19 23.97 3.96
C TRP A 139 -8.20 23.33 2.57
N ILE A 140 -7.02 23.00 2.01
CA ILE A 140 -6.90 22.29 0.71
C ILE A 140 -7.59 20.92 0.79
N MET A 141 -7.41 20.19 1.88
CA MET A 141 -8.02 18.86 2.03
C MET A 141 -9.54 18.91 2.20
N ASN A 142 -10.06 19.90 2.92
CA ASN A 142 -11.47 19.98 3.29
C ASN A 142 -12.33 20.70 2.24
N SER A 143 -11.76 21.59 1.43
CA SER A 143 -12.50 22.35 0.42
C SER A 143 -12.32 21.75 -0.99
N PRO A 144 -11.22 22.00 -1.74
CA PRO A 144 -11.11 21.54 -3.12
C PRO A 144 -10.96 20.02 -3.25
N ASN A 145 -10.20 19.36 -2.37
CA ASN A 145 -10.04 17.90 -2.44
C ASN A 145 -11.36 17.18 -2.13
N LEU A 146 -12.07 17.58 -1.07
CA LEU A 146 -13.37 16.99 -0.73
C LEU A 146 -14.42 17.22 -1.83
N ALA A 147 -14.45 18.41 -2.43
CA ALA A 147 -15.32 18.70 -3.57
C ALA A 147 -15.00 17.80 -4.78
N GLY A 148 -13.71 17.64 -5.11
CA GLY A 148 -13.25 16.78 -6.21
C GLY A 148 -13.61 15.31 -5.99
N GLN A 149 -13.38 14.78 -4.79
CA GLN A 149 -13.75 13.40 -4.45
C GLN A 149 -15.26 13.17 -4.58
N ARG A 150 -16.09 14.11 -4.13
CA ARG A 150 -17.55 14.03 -4.30
C ARG A 150 -17.95 14.04 -5.76
N ALA A 151 -17.37 14.92 -6.58
CA ALA A 151 -17.64 14.98 -8.02
C ALA A 151 -17.27 13.66 -8.73
N ILE A 152 -16.10 13.10 -8.42
CA ILE A 152 -15.64 11.81 -8.96
C ILE A 152 -16.60 10.69 -8.55
N MET A 153 -16.96 10.60 -7.27
CA MET A 153 -17.88 9.57 -6.78
C MET A 153 -19.25 9.64 -7.45
N ILE A 154 -19.80 10.84 -7.62
CA ILE A 154 -21.07 11.06 -8.34
C ILE A 154 -20.92 10.62 -9.80
N GLY A 155 -19.84 11.01 -10.47
CA GLY A 155 -19.57 10.65 -11.86
C GLY A 155 -19.42 9.14 -12.07
N ILE A 156 -18.65 8.46 -11.22
CA ILE A 156 -18.49 7.00 -11.27
C ILE A 156 -19.83 6.31 -11.03
N SER A 157 -20.60 6.75 -10.03
CA SER A 157 -21.90 6.17 -9.71
C SER A 157 -22.87 6.28 -10.88
N LEU A 158 -22.95 7.46 -11.52
CA LEU A 158 -23.76 7.65 -12.72
C LEU A 158 -23.28 6.78 -13.89
N GLY A 159 -21.97 6.64 -14.07
CA GLY A 159 -21.39 5.76 -15.09
C GLY A 159 -21.76 4.28 -14.89
N VAL A 160 -21.74 3.80 -13.64
CA VAL A 160 -22.16 2.44 -13.26
C VAL A 160 -23.65 2.24 -13.47
N ILE A 161 -24.49 3.22 -13.14
CA ILE A 161 -25.94 3.14 -13.39
C ILE A 161 -26.22 3.09 -14.90
N ALA A 162 -25.54 3.92 -15.70
CA ALA A 162 -25.71 3.96 -17.15
C ALA A 162 -25.24 2.66 -17.84
N THR A 163 -24.16 2.04 -17.37
CA THR A 163 -23.72 0.71 -17.87
C THR A 163 -24.69 -0.38 -17.45
N SER A 164 -25.16 -0.37 -16.20
CA SER A 164 -26.16 -1.32 -15.71
C SER A 164 -27.48 -1.24 -16.51
N LEU A 165 -27.95 -0.03 -16.82
CA LEU A 165 -29.14 0.17 -17.66
C LEU A 165 -28.95 -0.35 -19.09
N ARG A 166 -27.78 -0.10 -19.70
CA ARG A 166 -27.46 -0.63 -21.04
C ARG A 166 -27.46 -2.15 -21.09
N LEU A 167 -26.98 -2.80 -20.03
CA LEU A 167 -27.03 -4.26 -19.88
C LEU A 167 -28.48 -4.77 -19.72
N ILE A 168 -29.27 -4.15 -18.83
CA ILE A 168 -30.68 -4.56 -18.59
C ILE A 168 -31.54 -4.39 -19.85
N LEU A 169 -31.34 -3.27 -20.57
CA LEU A 169 -32.10 -2.96 -21.79
C LEU A 169 -31.61 -3.74 -23.01
N GLY A 170 -30.58 -4.59 -22.88
CA GLY A 170 -30.04 -5.42 -23.96
C GLY A 170 -29.41 -4.62 -25.11
N VAL A 171 -29.13 -3.33 -24.89
CA VAL A 171 -28.51 -2.44 -25.89
C VAL A 171 -27.05 -2.82 -26.10
N GLU A 172 -26.36 -3.19 -25.03
CA GLU A 172 -25.08 -3.89 -25.12
C GLU A 172 -25.39 -5.39 -25.26
N ARG A 173 -25.23 -5.94 -26.48
CA ARG A 173 -25.28 -7.38 -26.68
C ARG A 173 -24.17 -7.99 -25.83
N SER A 174 -24.57 -8.59 -24.72
CA SER A 174 -23.73 -9.50 -23.96
C SER A 174 -23.05 -10.45 -24.94
N TYR A 175 -21.72 -10.52 -24.90
CA TYR A 175 -20.92 -11.47 -25.69
C TYR A 175 -21.16 -12.94 -25.25
N LEU A 176 -22.23 -13.20 -24.48
CA LEU A 176 -22.75 -14.52 -24.16
C LEU A 176 -23.70 -14.96 -25.29
N GLY A 177 -23.12 -15.16 -26.47
CA GLY A 177 -23.81 -15.64 -27.66
C GLY A 177 -23.00 -16.71 -28.36
N GLY A 178 -23.10 -17.95 -27.87
CA GLY A 178 -23.00 -19.16 -28.68
C GLY A 178 -21.63 -19.83 -28.82
N ASP A 179 -21.23 -20.62 -27.83
CA ASP A 179 -20.56 -21.90 -28.12
C ASP A 179 -21.63 -23.00 -28.03
N ARG A 180 -22.22 -23.28 -29.18
CA ARG A 180 -22.83 -24.58 -29.50
C ARG A 180 -21.97 -25.19 -30.60
N GLU A 181 -21.12 -26.13 -30.21
CA GLU A 181 -21.02 -27.45 -30.86
C GLU A 181 -21.01 -28.51 -29.76
#